data_AF-A0A2K8WNE4-F1
#
_entry.id   AF-A0A2K8WNE4-F1
#
_cell.length_a   1.000
_cell.length_b   1.000
_cell.length_c   1.000
_cell.angle_alpha   90.00
_cell.angle_beta   90.00
_cell.angle_gamma   90.00
#
_symmetry.space_group_name_H-M   'P 1'
#
loop_
_entity.id
_entity.type
_entity.pdbx_description
1 polymer ?
#
loop_
_entity_poly.entity_id
_entity_poly.type
_entity_poly.pdbx_seq_one_letter_code
_entity_poly.pdbx_strand_id
1 'polypeptide(L)'
;MLNIDKILNQDRLLRATTGLNRKAFDDLLVSFESVYLSLSQKSDSPRQKRFGGGRKSHLKTIEQKLFYILFYLKCYPTFDLAAILFDCDRSQAY
;
A
#
# COMPACT_ATOMS: atom_id res chain seq x y z
N MET A 1 1.62 -13.49 -1.99
CA MET A 1 1.44 -12.04 -2.27
C MET A 1 1.83 -11.73 -3.72
N LEU A 2 1.09 -10.85 -4.40
CA LEU A 2 1.49 -10.27 -5.69
C LEU A 2 2.93 -9.75 -5.65
N ASN A 3 3.66 -9.94 -6.75
CA ASN A 3 5.01 -9.40 -6.87
C ASN A 3 4.96 -7.93 -7.30
N ILE A 4 4.86 -7.04 -6.32
CA ILE A 4 4.74 -5.59 -6.52
C ILE A 4 5.99 -5.04 -7.22
N ASP A 5 7.19 -5.50 -6.85
CA ASP A 5 8.44 -5.04 -7.46
C ASP A 5 8.49 -5.32 -8.97
N LYS A 6 8.01 -6.51 -9.38
CA LYS A 6 7.88 -6.85 -10.80
C LYS A 6 6.88 -5.93 -11.51
N ILE A 7 5.78 -5.57 -10.86
CA ILE A 7 4.75 -4.70 -11.44
C ILE A 7 5.26 -3.27 -11.60
N LEU A 8 5.92 -2.72 -10.56
CA LEU A 8 6.48 -1.36 -10.57
C LEU A 8 7.56 -1.20 -11.66
N ASN A 9 8.27 -2.27 -11.99
CA ASN A 9 9.31 -2.28 -13.03
C ASN A 9 8.77 -2.51 -14.46
N GLN A 10 7.46 -2.75 -14.62
CA GLN A 10 6.83 -2.93 -15.93
C GLN A 10 5.70 -1.92 -16.14
N ASP A 11 5.96 -0.86 -16.92
CA ASP A 11 5.01 0.26 -17.11
C ASP A 11 3.62 -0.21 -17.57
N ARG A 12 3.55 -1.24 -18.43
CA ARG A 12 2.27 -1.85 -18.85
C ARG A 12 1.49 -2.42 -17.67
N LEU A 13 2.15 -3.16 -16.77
CA LEU A 13 1.49 -3.76 -15.60
C LEU A 13 1.14 -2.71 -14.57
N LEU A 14 2.03 -1.72 -14.35
CA LEU A 14 1.77 -0.61 -13.46
C LEU A 14 0.49 0.13 -13.86
N ARG A 15 0.36 0.52 -15.14
CA ARG A 15 -0.85 1.18 -15.65
C ARG A 15 -2.10 0.31 -15.53
N ALA A 16 -1.98 -0.98 -15.81
CA ALA A 16 -3.12 -1.90 -15.72
C ALA A 16 -3.64 -2.04 -14.28
N THR A 17 -2.73 -2.02 -13.30
CA THR A 17 -3.04 -2.27 -11.89
C THR A 17 -3.35 -1.01 -11.10
N THR A 18 -2.74 0.14 -11.41
CA THR A 18 -2.91 1.40 -10.64
C THR A 18 -3.52 2.53 -11.47
N GLY A 19 -3.54 2.41 -12.80
CA GLY A 19 -3.91 3.50 -13.70
C GLY A 19 -2.82 4.55 -13.93
N LEU A 20 -1.67 4.44 -13.27
CA LEU A 20 -0.55 5.38 -13.39
C LEU A 20 0.60 4.80 -14.21
N ASN A 21 1.35 5.68 -14.87
CA ASN A 21 2.66 5.33 -15.41
C ASN A 21 3.73 5.46 -14.32
N ARG A 22 4.96 5.01 -14.61
CA ARG A 22 6.06 5.04 -13.64
C ARG A 22 6.33 6.43 -13.05
N LYS A 23 6.41 7.45 -13.90
CA LYS A 23 6.69 8.82 -13.48
C LYS A 23 5.61 9.36 -12.53
N ALA A 24 4.34 9.22 -12.89
CA ALA A 24 3.22 9.69 -12.07
C ALA A 24 3.13 8.95 -10.72
N PHE A 25 3.49 7.66 -10.70
CA PHE A 25 3.57 6.90 -9.46
C PHE A 25 4.69 7.42 -8.57
N ASP A 26 5.89 7.62 -9.11
CA ASP A 26 7.06 8.11 -8.37
C ASP A 26 6.83 9.53 -7.84
N ASP A 27 6.22 10.42 -8.64
CA ASP A 27 5.87 11.79 -8.23
C ASP A 27 4.86 11.78 -7.06
N LEU A 28 3.85 10.91 -7.12
CA LEU A 28 2.86 10.76 -6.04
C LEU A 28 3.49 10.16 -4.78
N LEU A 29 4.42 9.21 -4.93
CA LEU A 29 5.10 8.54 -3.84
C LEU A 29 5.81 9.51 -2.90
N VAL A 30 6.52 10.50 -3.46
CA VAL A 30 7.22 11.54 -2.68
C VAL A 30 6.25 12.28 -1.75
N SER A 31 5.12 12.75 -2.31
CA SER A 31 4.12 13.47 -1.52
C SER A 31 3.45 12.56 -0.48
N PHE A 32 3.10 11.33 -0.86
CA PHE A 32 2.47 10.35 0.01
C PHE A 32 3.36 9.98 1.19
N GLU A 33 4.65 9.73 0.97
CA GLU A 33 5.62 9.40 2.03
C GLU A 33 5.71 10.53 3.05
N SER A 34 5.83 11.78 2.58
CA SER A 34 5.95 12.94 3.46
C SER A 34 4.75 13.07 4.41
N VAL A 35 3.53 12.90 3.87
CA VAL A 35 2.29 12.97 4.64
C VAL A 35 2.17 11.77 5.57
N TYR A 36 2.49 10.57 5.09
CA TYR A 36 2.43 9.33 5.88
C TYR A 36 3.33 9.39 7.11
N LEU A 37 4.56 9.87 6.97
CA LEU A 37 5.51 10.06 8.07
C LEU A 37 5.02 11.11 9.06
N SER A 38 4.51 12.24 8.58
CA SER A 38 3.99 13.31 9.44
C SER A 38 2.80 12.87 10.31
N LEU A 39 1.89 12.05 9.75
CA LEU A 39 0.75 11.50 10.47
C LEU A 39 1.18 10.41 11.46
N SER A 40 2.20 9.63 11.12
CA SER A 40 2.73 8.58 11.99
C SER A 40 3.39 9.14 13.26
N GLN A 41 3.93 10.37 13.19
CA GLN A 41 4.57 11.05 14.31
C GLN A 41 3.59 11.78 15.24
N LYS A 42 2.41 12.19 14.76
CA LYS A 42 1.41 12.98 15.51
C LYS A 42 0.49 12.19 16.46
N SER A 43 0.79 10.92 16.76
CA SER A 43 -0.09 10.15 17.65
C SER A 43 0.11 10.53 19.12
N ASP A 44 -0.68 11.50 19.61
CA ASP A 44 -0.68 12.05 20.99
C ASP A 44 -1.30 11.14 22.06
N SER A 45 -1.82 9.96 21.71
CA SER A 45 -2.39 9.03 22.69
C SER A 45 -1.30 8.26 23.45
N PRO A 46 -1.48 7.93 24.74
CA PRO A 46 -0.58 7.04 25.48
C PRO A 46 -0.70 5.62 24.90
N ARG A 47 0.03 5.39 23.80
CA ARG A 47 -0.02 4.13 23.07
C ARG A 47 0.66 3.06 23.91
N GLN A 48 -0.07 2.04 24.34
CA GLN A 48 0.45 0.92 25.13
C GLN A 48 1.56 0.11 24.41
N LYS A 49 1.73 0.28 23.09
CA LYS A 49 2.78 -0.37 22.29
C LYS A 49 3.50 0.65 21.43
N ARG A 50 4.79 0.44 21.16
CA ARG A 50 5.54 1.24 20.18
C ARG A 50 4.84 1.21 18.81
N PHE A 51 5.02 2.25 18.01
CA PHE A 51 4.59 2.25 16.61
C PHE A 51 5.12 0.98 15.91
N GLY A 52 4.25 0.21 15.27
CA GLY A 52 4.60 -1.08 14.66
C GLY A 52 4.70 -2.28 15.61
N GLY A 53 4.33 -2.15 16.90
CA GLY A 53 4.35 -3.24 17.89
C GLY A 53 3.19 -4.25 17.80
N GLY A 54 2.35 -4.14 16.78
CA GLY A 54 1.29 -5.11 16.46
C GLY A 54 1.78 -6.24 15.54
N ARG A 55 0.84 -7.02 14.99
CA ARG A 55 1.15 -7.99 13.93
C ARG A 55 1.79 -7.25 12.75
N LYS A 56 2.91 -7.76 12.23
CA LYS A 56 3.63 -7.11 11.12
C LYS A 56 2.73 -7.06 9.88
N SER A 57 2.60 -5.88 9.31
CA SER A 57 1.90 -5.67 8.03
C SER A 57 2.57 -6.44 6.89
N HIS A 58 1.78 -6.98 5.96
CA HIS A 58 2.27 -7.55 4.70
C HIS A 58 2.80 -6.45 3.77
N LEU A 59 2.21 -5.25 3.82
CA LEU A 59 2.67 -4.04 3.13
C LEU A 59 3.69 -3.32 4.02
N LYS A 60 4.97 -3.59 3.79
CA LYS A 60 6.08 -3.10 4.62
C LYS A 60 6.57 -1.73 4.15
N THR A 61 6.78 -1.60 2.85
CA THR A 61 7.35 -0.39 2.26
C THR A 61 6.27 0.65 1.96
N ILE A 62 6.69 1.90 1.76
CA ILE A 62 5.77 3.00 1.45
C ILE A 62 5.15 2.83 0.05
N GLU A 63 5.94 2.29 -0.89
CA GLU A 63 5.52 1.92 -2.24
C GLU A 63 4.42 0.87 -2.21
N GLN A 64 4.57 -0.17 -1.39
CA GLN A 64 3.57 -1.24 -1.28
C GLN A 64 2.25 -0.72 -0.74
N LYS A 65 2.29 0.23 0.22
CA LYS A 65 1.09 0.87 0.77
C LYS A 65 0.39 1.74 -0.26
N LEU A 66 1.15 2.59 -0.97
CA LEU A 66 0.59 3.41 -2.04
C LEU A 66 0.02 2.55 -3.17
N PHE A 67 0.75 1.51 -3.57
CA PHE A 67 0.31 0.57 -4.60
C PHE A 67 -1.02 -0.09 -4.24
N TYR A 68 -1.18 -0.56 -3.00
CA TYR A 68 -2.43 -1.19 -2.55
C TYR A 68 -3.63 -0.24 -2.68
N ILE A 69 -3.48 1.02 -2.24
CA ILE A 69 -4.53 2.03 -2.33
C ILE A 69 -4.94 2.26 -3.78
N LEU A 70 -3.96 2.49 -4.67
CA LEU A 70 -4.23 2.74 -6.08
C LEU A 70 -4.81 1.51 -6.79
N PHE A 71 -4.31 0.32 -6.45
CA PHE A 71 -4.84 -0.95 -6.94
C PHE A 71 -6.31 -1.12 -6.55
N TYR A 72 -6.64 -0.83 -5.29
CA TYR A 72 -8.02 -0.90 -4.83
C TYR A 72 -8.92 0.09 -5.57
N LEU A 73 -8.47 1.33 -5.76
CA LEU A 73 -9.20 2.35 -6.51
C LEU A 73 -9.40 1.97 -7.98
N LYS A 74 -8.39 1.35 -8.60
CA LYS A 74 -8.40 1.01 -10.03
C LYS A 74 -9.20 -0.26 -10.34
N CYS A 75 -8.98 -1.30 -9.55
CA CYS A 75 -9.52 -2.63 -9.81
C CYS A 75 -10.78 -2.94 -9.00
N TYR A 76 -11.05 -2.16 -7.94
CA TYR A 76 -12.15 -2.35 -7.00
C TYR A 76 -12.40 -3.82 -6.64
N PRO A 77 -11.34 -4.55 -6.21
CA PRO A 77 -11.45 -5.96 -5.88
C PRO A 77 -12.38 -6.15 -4.67
N THR A 78 -13.07 -7.28 -4.60
CA THR A 78 -13.71 -7.68 -3.34
C THR A 78 -12.65 -7.92 -2.27
N PHE A 79 -13.03 -7.76 -0.99
CA PHE A 79 -12.08 -7.98 0.12
C PHE A 79 -11.48 -9.38 0.12
N ASP A 80 -12.24 -10.41 -0.25
CA ASP A 80 -11.72 -11.77 -0.36
C ASP A 80 -10.67 -11.90 -1.47
N LEU A 81 -10.90 -11.27 -2.63
CA LEU A 81 -9.94 -11.26 -3.72
C LEU A 81 -8.68 -10.46 -3.35
N ALA A 82 -8.84 -9.31 -2.71
CA ALA A 82 -7.72 -8.51 -2.21
C ALA A 82 -6.89 -9.31 -1.19
N ALA A 83 -7.54 -9.99 -0.25
CA ALA A 83 -6.89 -10.86 0.73
C ALA A 83 -6.06 -11.96 0.07
N ILE A 84 -6.62 -12.66 -0.93
CA ILE A 84 -5.92 -13.69 -1.71
C ILE A 84 -4.71 -13.09 -2.45
N LEU A 85 -4.88 -11.95 -3.11
CA LEU A 85 -3.81 -11.32 -3.90
C LEU A 85 -2.67 -10.80 -3.02
N PHE A 86 -2.99 -10.24 -1.86
CA PHE A 86 -1.99 -9.68 -0.93
C PHE A 86 -1.53 -10.67 0.14
N ASP A 87 -2.04 -11.90 0.11
CA ASP A 87 -1.70 -12.97 1.06
C ASP A 87 -1.89 -12.51 2.52
N CYS A 88 -3.03 -11.86 2.77
CA CYS A 88 -3.45 -11.42 4.09
C CYS A 88 -4.81 -12.02 4.45
N ASP A 89 -5.16 -11.97 5.74
CA ASP A 89 -6.49 -12.38 6.18
C ASP A 89 -7.54 -11.38 5.68
N ARG A 90 -8.76 -11.84 5.38
CA ARG A 90 -9.88 -10.97 4.96
C ARG A 90 -10.11 -9.81 5.92
N SER A 91 -9.96 -10.03 7.23
CA SER A 91 -10.09 -8.98 8.25
C SER A 91 -9.05 -7.86 8.14
N GLN A 92 -7.98 -8.07 7.38
CA GLN A 92 -6.92 -7.10 7.10
C GLN A 92 -7.03 -6.48 5.70
N ALA A 93 -8.01 -6.91 4.89
CA ALA A 93 -8.24 -6.41 3.54
C ALA A 93 -9.33 -5.33 3.46
N TYR A 94 -10.12 -5.16 4.54
CA TYR A 94 -11.12 -4.10 4.69
C TYR A 94 -10.50 -2.78 5.15
#